data_AF-A0A3N6GI69-F1
#
_entry.id   AF-A0A3N6GI69-F1
#
_cell.length_a   1.000
_cell.length_b   1.000
_cell.length_c   1.000
_cell.angle_alpha   90.00
_cell.angle_beta   90.00
_cell.angle_gamma   90.00
#
_symmetry.space_group_name_H-M   'P 1'
#
loop_
_entity.id
_entity.type
_entity.pdbx_description
1 polymer ?
#
loop_
_entity_poly.entity_id
_entity_poly.type
_entity_poly.pdbx_seq_one_letter_code
_entity_poly.pdbx_strand_id
1 'polypeptide(L)'
;MTAYDAIVLAGGAAKRLGGADKPGIRVGGRALLDRVLAACADASTTVVVGGRRSTVRPVVWTYEEPRGGGPLAALDAGIRRTTAERVLVLSADLPFLGAETVATLLAAAGQGQRDGALCTDQEGRDQPLVAVYRADPLRRELALLATEHGGLSGLPLRLLTPELDLARVAADPLASFDCDTWEDIASARARIREHGAVLDEWITAVKNELGIELDVDTGVLLDLARDAAHGVARPAAPLTTFLVGYAAAMASSEGDGDSATAVAEAARKAAALALRWADENETQ
;
A
#
# COMPACT_ATOMS: atom_id res chain seq x y z
N MET A 1 -16.77 -3.41 12.06
CA MET A 1 -16.65 -3.08 10.63
C MET A 1 -17.61 -3.96 9.87
N THR A 2 -18.35 -3.42 8.88
CA THR A 2 -19.21 -4.23 8.02
C THR A 2 -18.38 -5.14 7.14
N ALA A 3 -18.69 -6.43 7.09
CA ALA A 3 -17.98 -7.39 6.23
C ALA A 3 -18.09 -6.99 4.75
N TYR A 4 -16.97 -7.09 4.04
CA TYR A 4 -16.87 -6.82 2.61
C TYR A 4 -15.95 -7.85 1.93
N ASP A 5 -16.10 -8.00 0.62
CA ASP A 5 -15.18 -8.75 -0.24
C ASP A 5 -14.38 -7.78 -1.11
N ALA A 6 -13.20 -8.18 -1.57
CA ALA A 6 -12.36 -7.38 -2.46
C ALA A 6 -12.14 -8.08 -3.81
N ILE A 7 -12.13 -7.30 -4.88
CA ILE A 7 -11.73 -7.69 -6.23
C ILE A 7 -10.54 -6.82 -6.64
N VAL A 8 -9.42 -7.45 -6.97
CA VAL A 8 -8.23 -6.77 -7.49
C VAL A 8 -8.05 -7.16 -8.95
N LEU A 9 -8.16 -6.19 -9.86
CA LEU A 9 -7.91 -6.40 -11.27
C LEU A 9 -6.41 -6.32 -11.53
N ALA A 10 -5.79 -7.49 -11.70
CA ALA A 10 -4.36 -7.68 -11.95
C ALA A 10 -4.09 -8.14 -13.41
N GLY A 11 -5.04 -7.87 -14.29
CA GLY A 11 -4.96 -8.14 -15.73
C GLY A 11 -4.51 -6.92 -16.52
N GLY A 12 -4.17 -7.14 -17.80
CA GLY A 12 -3.73 -6.09 -18.72
C GLY A 12 -2.45 -6.48 -19.43
N ALA A 13 -2.35 -6.15 -20.71
CA ALA A 13 -1.22 -6.54 -21.55
C ALA A 13 0.07 -5.74 -21.26
N ALA A 14 0.04 -4.78 -20.33
CA ALA A 14 1.17 -3.93 -19.94
C ALA A 14 1.98 -3.43 -21.16
N LYS A 15 1.27 -3.06 -22.25
CA LYS A 15 1.88 -2.77 -23.56
C LYS A 15 2.93 -1.66 -23.46
N ARG A 16 2.65 -0.65 -22.62
CA ARG A 16 3.52 0.51 -22.34
C ARG A 16 4.74 0.16 -21.47
N LEU A 17 4.74 -1.01 -20.84
CA LEU A 17 5.84 -1.55 -20.04
C LEU A 17 6.59 -2.67 -20.78
N GLY A 18 6.40 -2.80 -22.10
CA GLY A 18 7.08 -3.81 -22.91
C GLY A 18 6.60 -5.25 -22.66
N GLY A 19 5.38 -5.43 -22.17
CA GLY A 19 4.83 -6.75 -21.83
C GLY A 19 5.29 -7.29 -20.48
N ALA A 20 5.91 -6.46 -19.64
CA ALA A 20 6.27 -6.81 -18.27
C ALA A 20 5.04 -7.18 -17.44
N ASP A 21 5.20 -8.10 -16.50
CA ASP A 21 4.17 -8.45 -15.52
C ASP A 21 3.99 -7.30 -14.50
N LYS A 22 3.18 -6.30 -14.87
CA LYS A 22 2.97 -5.04 -14.13
C LYS A 22 2.69 -5.25 -12.64
N PRO A 23 1.73 -6.12 -12.21
CA PRO A 23 1.45 -6.28 -10.78
C PRO A 23 2.61 -6.92 -10.00
N GLY A 24 3.58 -7.56 -10.67
CA GLY A 24 4.81 -8.08 -10.07
C GLY A 24 5.95 -7.06 -9.97
N ILE A 25 5.82 -5.87 -10.58
CA ILE A 25 6.85 -4.83 -10.49
C ILE A 25 6.97 -4.34 -9.05
N ARG A 26 8.21 -4.20 -8.57
CA ARG A 26 8.50 -3.75 -7.21
C ARG A 26 8.67 -2.24 -7.13
N VAL A 27 8.01 -1.63 -6.15
CA VAL A 27 8.18 -0.25 -5.73
C VAL A 27 8.45 -0.29 -4.23
N GLY A 28 9.56 0.31 -3.77
CA GLY A 28 9.99 0.20 -2.35
C GLY A 28 10.15 -1.24 -1.87
N GLY A 29 10.74 -2.13 -2.68
CA GLY A 29 10.97 -3.54 -2.29
C GLY A 29 9.74 -4.46 -2.35
N ARG A 30 8.51 -3.93 -2.34
CA ARG A 30 7.26 -4.69 -2.39
C ARG A 30 6.63 -4.70 -3.79
N ALA A 31 6.03 -5.82 -4.19
CA ALA A 31 5.30 -5.90 -5.46
C ALA A 31 4.05 -5.01 -5.42
N LEU A 32 3.67 -4.41 -6.56
CA LEU A 32 2.49 -3.55 -6.66
C LEU A 32 1.21 -4.27 -6.19
N LEU A 33 1.01 -5.52 -6.62
CA LEU A 33 -0.12 -6.32 -6.16
C LEU A 33 -0.12 -6.49 -4.64
N ASP A 34 1.03 -6.79 -4.04
CA ASP A 34 1.13 -7.01 -2.60
C ASP A 34 0.83 -5.75 -1.78
N ARG A 35 1.13 -4.55 -2.33
CA ARG A 35 0.74 -3.28 -1.70
C ARG A 35 -0.78 -3.13 -1.65
N VAL A 36 -1.45 -3.41 -2.77
CA VAL A 36 -2.92 -3.36 -2.86
C VAL A 36 -3.57 -4.40 -1.95
N LEU A 37 -3.02 -5.63 -1.90
CA LEU A 37 -3.52 -6.69 -1.02
C LEU A 37 -3.35 -6.38 0.47
N ALA A 38 -2.31 -5.63 0.84
CA ALA A 38 -2.12 -5.16 2.22
C ALA A 38 -3.13 -4.08 2.61
N ALA A 39 -3.52 -3.20 1.66
CA ALA A 39 -4.51 -2.15 1.91
C ALA A 39 -5.92 -2.69 2.20
N CYS A 40 -6.24 -3.91 1.75
CA CYS A 40 -7.52 -4.59 1.99
C CYS A 40 -7.36 -5.89 2.80
N ALA A 41 -6.39 -5.93 3.72
CA ALA A 41 -6.03 -7.09 4.55
C ALA A 41 -7.23 -7.72 5.30
N ASP A 42 -8.23 -6.92 5.63
CA ASP A 42 -9.43 -7.25 6.40
C ASP A 42 -10.63 -7.69 5.54
N ALA A 43 -10.50 -7.71 4.22
CA ALA A 43 -11.52 -8.28 3.32
C ALA A 43 -11.76 -9.77 3.62
N SER A 44 -13.03 -10.19 3.66
CA SER A 44 -13.45 -11.56 3.98
C SER A 44 -12.97 -12.54 2.90
N THR A 45 -13.24 -12.19 1.65
CA THR A 45 -12.68 -12.85 0.46
C THR A 45 -11.96 -11.82 -0.39
N THR A 46 -10.74 -12.14 -0.83
CA THR A 46 -10.01 -11.35 -1.82
C THR A 46 -9.87 -12.14 -3.11
N VAL A 47 -10.46 -11.63 -4.19
CA VAL A 47 -10.43 -12.20 -5.53
C VAL A 47 -9.44 -11.41 -6.38
N VAL A 48 -8.46 -12.08 -6.97
CA VAL A 48 -7.54 -11.48 -7.93
C VAL A 48 -7.87 -11.99 -9.33
N VAL A 49 -8.16 -11.06 -10.24
CA VAL A 49 -8.47 -11.36 -11.64
C VAL A 49 -7.20 -11.18 -12.47
N GLY A 50 -6.59 -12.27 -12.92
CA GLY A 50 -5.35 -12.22 -13.70
C GLY A 50 -4.38 -13.38 -13.44
N GLY A 51 -3.13 -13.17 -13.87
CA GLY A 51 -2.03 -14.15 -13.78
C GLY A 51 -1.71 -14.62 -12.36
N ARG A 52 -1.92 -15.93 -12.07
CA ARG A 52 -1.56 -16.50 -10.75
C ARG A 52 -0.07 -16.31 -10.45
N ARG A 53 0.22 -15.88 -9.22
CA ARG A 53 1.58 -15.62 -8.70
C ARG A 53 1.62 -15.77 -7.17
N SER A 54 2.83 -15.70 -6.60
CA SER A 54 3.00 -15.61 -5.15
C SER A 54 2.48 -14.28 -4.63
N THR A 55 1.80 -14.29 -3.49
CA THR A 55 1.20 -13.11 -2.85
C THR A 55 1.51 -13.13 -1.35
N VAL A 56 1.53 -11.96 -0.73
CA VAL A 56 1.75 -11.81 0.74
C VAL A 56 0.67 -12.43 1.61
N ARG A 57 -0.50 -12.75 1.03
CA ARG A 57 -1.62 -13.41 1.70
C ARG A 57 -2.38 -14.34 0.75
N PRO A 58 -3.19 -15.29 1.26
CA PRO A 58 -4.08 -16.10 0.43
C PRO A 58 -5.11 -15.26 -0.33
N VAL A 59 -5.36 -15.62 -1.59
CA VAL A 59 -6.36 -14.99 -2.47
C VAL A 59 -7.04 -16.05 -3.35
N VAL A 60 -8.25 -15.74 -3.84
CA VAL A 60 -8.95 -16.52 -4.86
C VAL A 60 -8.56 -16.00 -6.24
N TRP A 61 -8.05 -16.87 -7.11
CA TRP A 61 -7.68 -16.49 -8.48
C TRP A 61 -8.81 -16.77 -9.46
N THR A 62 -9.03 -15.85 -10.39
CA THR A 62 -9.94 -16.04 -11.53
C THR A 62 -9.41 -15.31 -12.77
N TYR A 63 -10.06 -15.51 -13.91
CA TYR A 63 -9.81 -14.79 -15.16
C TYR A 63 -11.13 -14.38 -15.79
N GLU A 64 -11.10 -13.28 -16.54
CA GLU A 64 -12.12 -12.98 -17.54
C GLU A 64 -12.09 -13.98 -18.71
N GLU A 65 -13.26 -14.19 -19.32
CA GLU A 65 -13.44 -15.01 -20.51
C GLU A 65 -14.10 -14.17 -21.62
N PRO A 66 -13.49 -14.04 -22.82
CA PRO A 66 -12.15 -14.50 -23.15
C PRO A 66 -11.06 -13.73 -22.40
N ARG A 67 -9.91 -14.38 -22.17
CA ARG A 67 -8.74 -13.73 -21.54
C ARG A 67 -8.34 -12.47 -22.31
N GLY A 68 -8.09 -11.38 -21.59
CA GLY A 68 -7.85 -10.09 -22.21
C GLY A 68 -9.13 -9.36 -22.66
N GLY A 69 -10.30 -9.82 -22.20
CA GLY A 69 -11.61 -9.20 -22.46
C GLY A 69 -11.79 -7.82 -21.84
N GLY A 70 -10.78 -7.27 -21.17
CA GLY A 70 -10.80 -5.90 -20.65
C GLY A 70 -11.42 -5.79 -19.25
N PRO A 71 -11.48 -4.56 -18.72
CA PRO A 71 -11.73 -4.34 -17.30
C PRO A 71 -13.15 -4.70 -16.87
N LEU A 72 -14.15 -4.51 -17.72
CA LEU A 72 -15.55 -4.79 -17.38
C LEU A 72 -15.82 -6.31 -17.36
N ALA A 73 -15.24 -7.07 -18.30
CA ALA A 73 -15.25 -8.54 -18.26
C ALA A 73 -14.47 -9.10 -17.05
N ALA A 74 -13.37 -8.44 -16.66
CA ALA A 74 -12.61 -8.81 -15.47
C ALA A 74 -13.38 -8.56 -14.18
N LEU A 75 -14.06 -7.42 -14.07
CA LEU A 75 -14.93 -7.12 -12.93
C LEU A 75 -16.07 -8.15 -12.80
N ASP A 76 -16.71 -8.48 -13.91
CA ASP A 76 -17.76 -9.51 -13.97
C ASP A 76 -17.25 -10.92 -13.58
N ALA A 77 -16.04 -11.29 -14.00
CA ALA A 77 -15.41 -12.53 -13.55
C ALA A 77 -15.07 -12.52 -12.05
N GLY A 78 -14.67 -11.36 -11.51
CA GLY A 78 -14.37 -11.18 -10.10
C GLY A 78 -15.62 -11.28 -9.22
N ILE A 79 -16.71 -10.58 -9.58
CA ILE A 79 -17.92 -10.50 -8.74
C ILE A 79 -18.69 -11.82 -8.65
N ARG A 80 -18.52 -12.72 -9.62
CA ARG A 80 -19.02 -14.10 -9.52
C ARG A 80 -18.36 -14.92 -8.41
N ARG A 81 -17.26 -14.44 -7.84
CA ARG A 81 -16.51 -15.09 -6.75
C ARG A 81 -16.72 -14.40 -5.40
N THR A 82 -17.54 -13.35 -5.34
CA THR A 82 -17.85 -12.62 -4.10
C THR A 82 -19.26 -12.94 -3.61
N THR A 83 -19.48 -12.81 -2.30
CA THR A 83 -20.76 -13.08 -1.64
C THR A 83 -21.19 -11.96 -0.69
N ALA A 84 -20.26 -11.10 -0.27
CA ALA A 84 -20.57 -9.96 0.58
C ALA A 84 -21.50 -8.95 -0.12
N GLU A 85 -22.29 -8.22 0.67
CA GLU A 85 -23.15 -7.13 0.20
C GLU A 85 -22.33 -5.99 -0.44
N ARG A 86 -21.11 -5.76 0.07
CA ARG A 86 -20.20 -4.72 -0.40
C ARG A 86 -18.95 -5.33 -1.00
N VAL A 87 -18.55 -4.81 -2.15
CA VAL A 87 -17.40 -5.26 -2.91
C VAL A 87 -16.46 -4.08 -3.17
N LEU A 88 -15.27 -4.14 -2.59
CA LEU A 88 -14.16 -3.23 -2.87
C LEU A 88 -13.51 -3.65 -4.20
N VAL A 89 -13.40 -2.74 -5.15
CA VAL A 89 -12.81 -2.99 -6.48
C VAL A 89 -11.58 -2.11 -6.63
N LEU A 90 -10.44 -2.75 -6.88
CA LEU A 90 -9.12 -2.13 -6.92
C LEU A 90 -8.38 -2.49 -8.22
N SER A 91 -7.61 -1.55 -8.75
CA SER A 91 -6.53 -1.86 -9.69
C SER A 91 -5.31 -2.41 -8.94
N ALA A 92 -4.55 -3.31 -9.56
CA ALA A 92 -3.40 -3.96 -8.92
C ALA A 92 -2.10 -3.12 -8.90
N ASP A 93 -2.15 -1.88 -9.40
CA ASP A 93 -1.00 -1.03 -9.70
C ASP A 93 -1.03 0.32 -8.95
N LEU A 94 -1.66 0.32 -7.77
CA LEU A 94 -1.81 1.48 -6.89
C LEU A 94 -0.74 1.46 -5.77
N PRO A 95 0.49 1.97 -6.00
CA PRO A 95 1.60 1.88 -5.04
C PRO A 95 1.38 2.60 -3.70
N PHE A 96 0.44 3.57 -3.66
CA PHE A 96 0.18 4.40 -2.48
C PHE A 96 -1.20 4.18 -1.88
N LEU A 97 -1.95 3.16 -2.33
CA LEU A 97 -3.23 2.83 -1.73
C LEU A 97 -3.02 2.40 -0.26
N GLY A 98 -3.68 3.08 0.66
CA GLY A 98 -3.65 2.79 2.09
C GLY A 98 -4.99 2.27 2.62
N ALA A 99 -4.94 1.64 3.79
CA ALA A 99 -6.13 1.15 4.49
C ALA A 99 -7.10 2.28 4.89
N GLU A 100 -6.60 3.49 5.12
CA GLU A 100 -7.42 4.68 5.40
C GLU A 100 -8.33 5.06 4.22
N THR A 101 -7.80 5.02 2.99
CA THR A 101 -8.60 5.23 1.78
C THR A 101 -9.70 4.19 1.67
N VAL A 102 -9.37 2.92 1.92
CA VAL A 102 -10.36 1.81 1.92
C VAL A 102 -11.43 2.03 2.98
N ALA A 103 -11.05 2.40 4.20
CA ALA A 103 -11.99 2.70 5.28
C ALA A 103 -12.92 3.87 4.93
N THR A 104 -12.39 4.92 4.30
CA THR A 104 -13.15 6.10 3.86
C THR A 104 -14.19 5.71 2.79
N LEU A 105 -13.80 4.91 1.81
CA LEU A 105 -14.71 4.40 0.79
C LEU A 105 -15.82 3.51 1.39
N LEU A 106 -15.46 2.59 2.29
CA LEU A 106 -16.43 1.73 2.96
C LEU A 106 -17.42 2.53 3.81
N ALA A 107 -16.94 3.57 4.51
CA ALA A 107 -17.77 4.48 5.27
C ALA A 107 -18.74 5.24 4.35
N ALA A 108 -18.26 5.80 3.24
CA ALA A 108 -19.07 6.53 2.28
C ALA A 108 -20.14 5.64 1.62
N ALA A 109 -19.79 4.41 1.23
CA ALA A 109 -20.73 3.44 0.67
C ALA A 109 -21.78 2.95 1.70
N GLY A 110 -21.48 3.08 2.99
CA GLY A 110 -22.42 2.78 4.08
C GLY A 110 -23.43 3.89 4.37
N GLN A 111 -23.28 5.08 3.78
CA GLN A 111 -24.19 6.20 3.98
C GLN A 111 -25.35 6.16 2.98
N GLY A 112 -26.59 6.19 3.46
CA GLY A 112 -27.78 6.30 2.63
C GLY A 112 -28.10 5.04 1.81
N GLN A 113 -28.79 5.24 0.67
CA GLN A 113 -29.22 4.17 -0.24
C GLN A 113 -28.48 4.17 -1.58
N ARG A 114 -27.27 4.75 -1.61
CA ARG A 114 -26.42 4.79 -2.80
C ARG A 114 -25.94 3.40 -3.17
N ASP A 115 -25.69 3.19 -4.45
CA ASP A 115 -25.16 1.94 -5.01
C ASP A 115 -23.67 1.75 -4.72
N GLY A 116 -22.97 2.78 -4.21
CA GLY A 116 -21.57 2.67 -3.82
C GLY A 116 -20.88 4.01 -3.59
N ALA A 117 -19.55 3.96 -3.56
CA ALA A 117 -18.66 5.11 -3.49
C ALA A 117 -17.40 4.86 -4.32
N LEU A 118 -16.89 5.89 -4.99
CA LEU A 118 -15.61 5.83 -5.71
C LEU A 118 -14.72 7.01 -5.35
N CYS A 119 -13.41 6.83 -5.52
CA CYS A 119 -12.46 7.92 -5.43
C CYS A 119 -12.54 8.81 -6.67
N THR A 120 -12.27 10.10 -6.49
CA THR A 120 -11.98 11.01 -7.59
C THR A 120 -10.53 11.47 -7.51
N ASP A 121 -9.86 11.61 -8.66
CA ASP A 121 -8.52 12.20 -8.70
C ASP A 121 -8.55 13.73 -8.47
N GLN A 122 -7.37 14.37 -8.49
CA GLN A 122 -7.25 15.83 -8.31
C GLN A 122 -7.96 16.66 -9.39
N GLU A 123 -8.20 16.08 -10.56
CA GLU A 123 -8.94 16.72 -11.66
C GLU A 123 -10.45 16.45 -11.55
N GLY A 124 -10.89 15.74 -10.51
CA GLY A 124 -12.29 15.36 -10.29
C GLY A 124 -12.74 14.18 -11.16
N ARG A 125 -11.82 13.44 -11.78
CA ARG A 125 -12.19 12.27 -12.59
C ARG A 125 -12.50 11.07 -11.69
N ASP A 126 -13.60 10.42 -11.98
CA ASP A 126 -14.04 9.19 -11.30
C ASP A 126 -13.02 8.06 -11.51
N GLN A 127 -12.67 7.36 -10.42
CA GLN A 127 -11.74 6.23 -10.41
C GLN A 127 -12.53 4.93 -10.13
N PRO A 128 -13.08 4.27 -11.17
CA PRO A 128 -13.97 3.11 -11.00
C PRO A 128 -13.28 1.86 -10.43
N LEU A 129 -11.94 1.84 -10.45
CA LEU A 129 -11.09 0.81 -9.87
C LEU A 129 -10.43 1.26 -8.56
N VAL A 130 -11.00 2.26 -7.90
CA VAL A 130 -10.71 2.62 -6.51
C VAL A 130 -12.06 2.94 -5.87
N ALA A 131 -12.89 1.90 -5.70
CA ALA A 131 -14.30 2.05 -5.41
C ALA A 131 -14.86 0.90 -4.56
N VAL A 132 -15.92 1.19 -3.80
CA VAL A 132 -16.76 0.20 -3.12
C VAL A 132 -18.14 0.23 -3.76
N TYR A 133 -18.60 -0.91 -4.26
CA TYR A 133 -19.93 -1.07 -4.84
C TYR A 133 -20.80 -1.96 -3.94
N ARG A 134 -22.11 -1.70 -3.94
CA ARG A 134 -23.10 -2.69 -3.50
C ARG A 134 -23.20 -3.78 -4.57
N ALA A 135 -23.13 -5.02 -4.12
CA ALA A 135 -22.99 -6.16 -5.00
C ALA A 135 -24.21 -6.36 -5.91
N ASP A 136 -25.43 -6.12 -5.40
CA ASP A 136 -26.66 -6.36 -6.17
C ASP A 136 -26.87 -5.35 -7.31
N PRO A 137 -26.80 -4.02 -7.09
CA PRO A 137 -26.80 -3.05 -8.18
C PRO A 137 -25.67 -3.31 -9.19
N LEU A 138 -24.47 -3.61 -8.72
CA LEU A 138 -23.33 -3.90 -9.60
C LEU A 138 -23.58 -5.12 -10.49
N ARG A 139 -24.08 -6.23 -9.93
CA ARG A 139 -24.44 -7.44 -10.71
C ARG A 139 -25.55 -7.15 -11.72
N ARG A 140 -26.55 -6.35 -11.34
CA ARG A 140 -27.66 -5.95 -12.22
C ARG A 140 -27.14 -5.18 -13.43
N GLU A 141 -26.34 -4.14 -13.22
CA GLU A 141 -25.84 -3.30 -14.31
C GLU A 141 -24.87 -4.07 -15.23
N LEU A 142 -24.01 -4.93 -14.66
CA LEU A 142 -23.17 -5.82 -15.48
C LEU A 142 -24.01 -6.74 -16.37
N ALA A 143 -25.11 -7.30 -15.86
CA ALA A 143 -26.00 -8.16 -16.63
C ALA A 143 -26.77 -7.39 -17.73
N LEU A 144 -27.20 -6.16 -17.44
CA LEU A 144 -27.85 -5.27 -18.41
C LEU A 144 -26.90 -4.91 -19.56
N LEU A 145 -25.68 -4.47 -19.23
CA LEU A 145 -24.64 -4.18 -20.22
C LEU A 145 -24.30 -5.40 -21.08
N ALA A 146 -24.21 -6.59 -20.48
CA ALA A 146 -23.96 -7.84 -21.22
C ALA A 146 -25.09 -8.14 -22.21
N THR A 147 -26.33 -7.89 -21.82
CA THR A 147 -27.50 -8.11 -22.66
C THR A 147 -27.55 -7.10 -23.81
N GLU A 148 -27.28 -5.83 -23.53
CA GLU A 148 -27.30 -4.75 -24.52
C GLU A 148 -26.21 -4.91 -25.58
N HIS A 149 -25.00 -5.27 -25.17
CA HIS A 149 -23.83 -5.33 -26.06
C HIS A 149 -23.48 -6.74 -26.55
N GLY A 150 -24.25 -7.77 -26.17
CA GLY A 150 -23.99 -9.16 -26.52
C GLY A 150 -22.78 -9.78 -25.79
N GLY A 151 -22.32 -9.15 -24.71
CA GLY A 151 -21.19 -9.56 -23.88
C GLY A 151 -20.45 -8.36 -23.29
N LEU A 152 -19.52 -8.62 -22.36
CA LEU A 152 -18.74 -7.56 -21.67
C LEU A 152 -17.32 -7.40 -22.22
N SER A 153 -16.92 -8.28 -23.13
CA SER A 153 -15.57 -8.29 -23.70
C SER A 153 -15.31 -7.03 -24.53
N GLY A 154 -14.21 -6.34 -24.22
CA GLY A 154 -13.79 -5.10 -24.87
C GLY A 154 -14.48 -3.85 -24.36
N LEU A 155 -15.43 -3.97 -23.41
CA LEU A 155 -16.17 -2.81 -22.90
C LEU A 155 -15.38 -2.05 -21.81
N PRO A 156 -15.40 -0.71 -21.84
CA PRO A 156 -14.74 0.12 -20.83
C PRO A 156 -15.63 0.33 -19.58
N LEU A 157 -15.01 0.51 -18.41
CA LEU A 157 -15.70 0.77 -17.13
C LEU A 157 -16.59 2.02 -17.13
N ARG A 158 -16.33 2.98 -18.00
CA ARG A 158 -17.12 4.22 -18.11
C ARG A 158 -18.58 3.99 -18.55
N LEU A 159 -18.92 2.80 -19.04
CA LEU A 159 -20.31 2.43 -19.33
C LEU A 159 -21.08 2.04 -18.05
N LEU A 160 -20.37 1.61 -17.00
CA LEU A 160 -20.96 1.14 -15.76
C LEU A 160 -21.25 2.29 -14.78
N THR A 161 -20.31 3.22 -14.62
CA THR A 161 -20.42 4.26 -13.58
C THR A 161 -21.61 5.20 -13.72
N PRO A 162 -22.10 5.57 -14.93
CA PRO A 162 -23.29 6.42 -15.06
C PRO A 162 -24.59 5.73 -14.65
N GLU A 163 -24.63 4.40 -14.66
CA GLU A 163 -25.82 3.59 -14.34
C GLU A 163 -25.98 3.32 -12.83
N LEU A 164 -25.04 3.80 -12.01
CA LEU A 164 -25.00 3.59 -10.57
C LEU A 164 -25.05 4.93 -9.83
N ASP A 165 -25.83 5.00 -8.75
CA ASP A 165 -25.80 6.16 -7.83
C ASP A 165 -24.58 6.06 -6.89
N LEU A 166 -23.48 6.70 -7.27
CA LEU A 166 -22.20 6.62 -6.57
C LEU A 166 -21.84 7.90 -5.82
N ALA A 167 -21.45 7.75 -4.56
CA ALA A 167 -20.80 8.81 -3.82
C ALA A 167 -19.39 9.07 -4.38
N ARG A 168 -19.00 10.34 -4.48
CA ARG A 168 -17.64 10.74 -4.86
C ARG A 168 -16.86 11.11 -3.62
N VAL A 169 -15.74 10.44 -3.42
CA VAL A 169 -14.84 10.63 -2.28
C VAL A 169 -13.54 11.26 -2.80
N ALA A 170 -13.23 12.46 -2.33
CA ALA A 170 -11.92 13.05 -2.55
C ALA A 170 -10.90 12.22 -1.77
N ALA A 171 -10.04 11.49 -2.49
CA ALA A 171 -8.99 10.70 -1.87
C ALA A 171 -7.74 11.55 -1.62
N ASP A 172 -6.81 11.03 -0.81
CA ASP A 172 -5.43 11.51 -0.86
C ASP A 172 -4.97 11.54 -2.33
N PRO A 173 -4.31 12.63 -2.78
CA PRO A 173 -3.78 12.76 -4.15
C PRO A 173 -3.09 11.53 -4.73
N LEU A 174 -2.43 10.74 -3.88
CA LEU A 174 -1.65 9.58 -4.29
C LEU A 174 -2.46 8.28 -4.23
N ALA A 175 -3.60 8.25 -3.54
CA ALA A 175 -4.34 7.01 -3.30
C ALA A 175 -4.89 6.37 -4.59
N SER A 176 -5.16 7.15 -5.63
CA SER A 176 -5.56 6.66 -6.96
C SER A 176 -4.45 6.75 -8.01
N PHE A 177 -3.21 7.02 -7.60
CA PHE A 177 -2.08 7.06 -8.53
C PHE A 177 -1.77 5.64 -9.02
N ASP A 178 -1.90 5.40 -10.32
CA ASP A 178 -1.62 4.12 -10.96
C ASP A 178 -0.30 4.17 -11.76
N CYS A 179 0.42 3.05 -11.81
CA CYS A 179 1.73 3.01 -12.46
C CYS A 179 1.69 2.49 -13.90
N ASP A 180 1.11 3.24 -14.83
CA ASP A 180 0.91 2.83 -16.23
C ASP A 180 2.17 2.73 -17.11
N THR A 181 3.21 3.47 -16.76
CA THR A 181 4.45 3.59 -17.51
C THR A 181 5.69 3.39 -16.64
N TRP A 182 6.86 3.20 -17.26
CA TRP A 182 8.13 3.11 -16.55
C TRP A 182 8.48 4.43 -15.82
N GLU A 183 8.01 5.56 -16.34
CA GLU A 183 8.14 6.88 -15.70
C GLU A 183 7.29 6.96 -14.42
N ASP A 184 6.08 6.40 -14.45
CA ASP A 184 5.22 6.33 -13.26
C ASP A 184 5.86 5.45 -12.18
N ILE A 185 6.44 4.31 -12.57
CA ILE A 185 7.18 3.42 -11.65
C ILE A 185 8.39 4.14 -11.05
N ALA A 186 9.16 4.89 -11.86
CA ALA A 186 10.31 5.64 -11.38
C ALA A 186 9.88 6.74 -10.40
N SER A 187 8.83 7.49 -10.74
CA SER A 187 8.22 8.52 -9.89
C SER A 187 7.69 7.92 -8.59
N ALA A 188 7.03 6.77 -8.65
CA ALA A 188 6.55 6.06 -7.47
C ALA A 188 7.70 5.65 -6.55
N ARG A 189 8.78 5.10 -7.12
CA ARG A 189 9.98 4.73 -6.36
C ARG A 189 10.66 5.92 -5.70
N ALA A 190 10.70 7.08 -6.37
CA ALA A 190 11.25 8.31 -5.82
C ALA A 190 10.42 8.80 -4.63
N ARG A 191 9.11 8.96 -4.80
CA ARG A 191 8.19 9.42 -3.74
C ARG A 191 8.19 8.52 -2.51
N ILE A 192 8.22 7.21 -2.73
CA ILE A 192 8.29 6.21 -1.64
C ILE A 192 9.58 6.43 -0.83
N ARG A 193 10.73 6.73 -1.46
CA ARG A 193 11.98 7.05 -0.74
C ARG A 193 11.92 8.35 0.06
N GLU A 194 11.10 9.32 -0.37
CA GLU A 194 10.98 10.64 0.26
C GLU A 194 10.06 10.64 1.51
N HIS A 195 9.04 9.78 1.58
CA HIS A 195 7.97 9.86 2.59
C HIS A 195 8.15 8.96 3.84
N GLY A 196 9.37 8.49 4.16
CA GLY A 196 9.66 7.80 5.43
C GLY A 196 9.14 6.34 5.55
N ALA A 197 8.05 5.97 4.87
CA ALA A 197 7.51 4.60 4.87
C ALA A 197 8.50 3.55 4.34
N VAL A 198 9.44 3.94 3.47
CA VAL A 198 10.55 3.05 3.04
C VAL A 198 11.41 2.64 4.20
N LEU A 199 11.67 3.54 5.14
CA LEU A 199 12.55 3.25 6.24
C LEU A 199 11.90 2.24 7.17
N ASP A 200 10.62 2.39 7.49
CA ASP A 200 9.89 1.41 8.33
C ASP A 200 9.72 0.07 7.61
N GLU A 201 9.40 0.08 6.31
CA GLU A 201 9.35 -1.13 5.47
C GLU A 201 10.71 -1.83 5.39
N TRP A 202 11.78 -1.06 5.20
CA TRP A 202 13.14 -1.55 5.12
C TRP A 202 13.60 -2.13 6.46
N ILE A 203 13.36 -1.41 7.56
CA ILE A 203 13.68 -1.87 8.91
C ILE A 203 12.90 -3.15 9.22
N THR A 204 11.62 -3.24 8.86
CA THR A 204 10.83 -4.46 9.01
C THR A 204 11.41 -5.62 8.21
N ALA A 205 11.79 -5.39 6.95
CA ALA A 205 12.40 -6.41 6.11
C ALA A 205 13.75 -6.89 6.66
N VAL A 206 14.59 -5.98 7.13
CA VAL A 206 15.89 -6.28 7.74
C VAL A 206 15.72 -7.04 9.06
N LYS A 207 14.77 -6.63 9.92
CA LYS A 207 14.44 -7.34 11.17
C LYS A 207 14.05 -8.79 10.88
N ASN A 208 13.18 -9.02 9.90
CA ASN A 208 12.76 -10.36 9.51
C ASN A 208 13.92 -11.21 8.96
N GLU A 209 14.74 -10.65 8.06
CA GLU A 209 15.89 -11.35 7.47
C GLU A 209 16.94 -11.73 8.53
N LEU A 210 17.15 -10.86 9.51
CA LEU A 210 18.11 -11.07 10.59
C LEU A 210 17.53 -11.83 11.80
N GLY A 211 16.23 -12.12 11.81
CA GLY A 211 15.55 -12.77 12.94
C GLY A 211 15.54 -11.93 14.21
N ILE A 212 15.43 -10.60 14.09
CA ILE A 212 15.49 -9.65 15.21
C ILE A 212 14.08 -9.22 15.60
N GLU A 213 13.67 -9.54 16.84
CA GLU A 213 12.50 -8.93 17.48
C GLU A 213 12.94 -7.82 18.43
N LEU A 214 12.90 -6.59 17.94
CA LEU A 214 13.29 -5.40 18.70
C LEU A 214 12.31 -4.27 18.39
N ASP A 215 11.56 -3.82 19.40
CA ASP A 215 10.59 -2.73 19.26
C ASP A 215 11.19 -1.41 19.75
N VAL A 216 12.10 -0.85 18.96
CA VAL A 216 12.77 0.42 19.25
C VAL A 216 12.17 1.54 18.44
N ASP A 217 11.97 2.69 19.08
CA ASP A 217 11.65 3.96 18.43
C ASP A 217 12.78 4.37 17.47
N THR A 218 12.51 4.20 16.17
CA THR A 218 13.46 4.52 15.09
C THR A 218 13.73 6.02 15.00
N GLY A 219 12.77 6.86 15.41
CA GLY A 219 12.93 8.32 15.45
C GLY A 219 14.07 8.73 16.40
N VAL A 220 14.12 8.12 17.59
CA VAL A 220 15.18 8.37 18.58
C VAL A 220 16.58 8.05 18.01
N LEU A 221 16.71 6.95 17.27
CA LEU A 221 17.99 6.57 16.66
C LEU A 221 18.39 7.49 15.49
N LEU A 222 17.41 7.98 14.71
CA LEU A 222 17.64 8.91 13.61
C LEU A 222 18.00 10.31 14.11
N ASP A 223 17.35 10.79 15.17
CA ASP A 223 17.68 12.05 15.80
C ASP A 223 19.08 11.99 16.42
N LEU A 224 19.44 10.89 17.11
CA LEU A 224 20.80 10.67 17.57
C LEU A 224 21.83 10.70 16.43
N ALA A 225 21.54 10.00 15.32
CA ALA A 225 22.42 10.00 14.16
C ALA A 225 22.58 11.42 13.59
N ARG A 226 21.49 12.21 13.56
CA ARG A 226 21.52 13.61 13.15
C ARG A 226 22.40 14.45 14.09
N ASP A 227 22.23 14.30 15.40
CA ASP A 227 23.00 15.06 16.40
C ASP A 227 24.49 14.71 16.33
N ALA A 228 24.84 13.44 16.20
CA ALA A 228 26.23 13.00 16.03
C ALA A 228 26.84 13.52 14.71
N ALA A 229 26.08 13.48 13.60
CA ALA A 229 26.55 13.99 12.32
C ALA A 229 26.87 15.48 12.33
N HIS A 230 26.04 16.27 13.02
CA HIS A 230 26.19 17.73 13.07
C HIS A 230 27.12 18.20 14.20
N GLY A 231 27.02 17.62 15.39
CA GLY A 231 27.77 18.04 16.57
C GLY A 231 29.19 17.49 16.66
N VAL A 232 29.47 16.36 15.99
CA VAL A 232 30.78 15.71 16.01
C VAL A 232 31.42 15.72 14.62
N ALA A 233 30.89 14.91 13.70
CA ALA A 233 31.31 14.85 12.30
C ALA A 233 30.37 13.93 11.51
N ARG A 234 30.20 14.13 10.20
CA ARG A 234 29.31 13.30 9.37
C ARG A 234 29.50 11.77 9.53
N PRO A 235 30.72 11.21 9.60
CA PRO A 235 30.91 9.77 9.82
C PRO A 235 30.49 9.27 11.22
N ALA A 236 30.29 10.15 12.19
CA ALA A 236 29.91 9.77 13.55
C ALA A 236 28.49 9.21 13.63
N ALA A 237 27.60 9.57 12.70
CA ALA A 237 26.22 9.06 12.66
C ALA A 237 26.12 7.52 12.67
N PRO A 238 26.64 6.79 11.66
CA PRO A 238 26.53 5.33 11.62
C PRO A 238 27.35 4.64 12.72
N LEU A 239 28.48 5.22 13.14
CA LEU A 239 29.32 4.63 14.19
C LEU A 239 28.65 4.72 15.57
N THR A 240 27.99 5.85 15.85
CA THR A 240 27.29 6.07 17.13
C THR A 240 26.10 5.14 17.27
N THR A 241 25.27 5.01 16.22
CA THR A 241 24.10 4.10 16.26
C THR A 241 24.50 2.63 16.36
N PHE A 242 25.61 2.22 15.72
CA PHE A 242 26.17 0.88 15.91
C PHE A 242 26.60 0.62 17.36
N LEU A 243 27.33 1.56 17.98
CA LEU A 243 27.78 1.43 19.36
C LEU A 243 26.62 1.41 20.36
N VAL A 244 25.56 2.18 20.11
CA VAL A 244 24.33 2.13 20.90
C VAL A 244 23.69 0.75 20.85
N GLY A 245 23.54 0.18 19.65
CA GLY A 245 23.01 -1.18 19.49
C GLY A 245 23.87 -2.23 20.19
N TYR A 246 25.20 -2.12 20.05
CA TYR A 246 26.15 -3.03 20.71
C TYR A 246 26.09 -2.93 22.25
N ALA A 247 26.06 -1.71 22.79
CA ALA A 247 25.97 -1.48 24.23
C ALA A 247 24.65 -1.98 24.82
N ALA A 248 23.54 -1.78 24.10
CA ALA A 248 22.23 -2.30 24.50
C ALA A 248 22.20 -3.84 24.52
N ALA A 249 22.80 -4.49 23.52
CA ALA A 249 22.90 -5.95 23.47
C ALA A 249 23.76 -6.51 24.63
N MET A 250 24.84 -5.82 25.02
CA MET A 250 25.62 -6.21 26.18
C MET A 250 24.81 -6.07 27.47
N ALA A 251 24.11 -4.94 27.65
CA ALA A 251 23.30 -4.68 28.84
C ALA A 251 22.14 -5.68 29.00
N SER A 252 21.50 -6.10 27.90
CA SER A 252 20.43 -7.10 27.94
C SER A 252 20.95 -8.53 28.13
N SER A 253 22.23 -8.80 27.90
CA SER A 253 22.85 -10.10 28.22
C SER A 253 23.25 -10.25 29.69
N GLU A 254 23.38 -9.14 30.42
CA GLU A 254 23.82 -9.11 31.83
C GLU A 254 22.65 -8.98 32.84
N GLY A 255 21.40 -8.80 32.36
CA GLY A 255 20.21 -8.69 33.21
C GLY A 255 18.89 -8.95 32.47
N ASP A 256 17.79 -9.06 33.22
CA ASP A 256 16.42 -9.35 32.70
C ASP A 256 15.75 -8.10 32.07
N GLY A 257 16.56 -7.19 31.53
CA GLY A 257 16.12 -5.88 31.05
C GLY A 257 15.59 -5.90 29.62
N ASP A 258 14.51 -5.16 29.36
CA ASP A 258 13.97 -4.95 28.03
C ASP A 258 15.01 -4.29 27.10
N SER A 259 15.28 -4.95 25.97
CA SER A 259 16.26 -4.51 24.98
C SER A 259 15.89 -3.15 24.36
N ALA A 260 14.61 -2.83 24.22
CA ALA A 260 14.18 -1.52 23.73
C ALA A 260 14.53 -0.41 24.73
N THR A 261 14.29 -0.65 26.01
CA THR A 261 14.68 0.25 27.10
C THR A 261 16.20 0.48 27.16
N ALA A 262 16.99 -0.59 26.99
CA ALA A 262 18.46 -0.48 26.97
C ALA A 262 18.97 0.36 25.78
N VAL A 263 18.37 0.20 24.60
CA VAL A 263 18.66 1.04 23.43
C VAL A 263 18.31 2.50 23.69
N ALA A 264 17.13 2.79 24.26
CA ALA A 264 16.71 4.15 24.57
C ALA A 264 17.65 4.83 25.58
N GLU A 265 18.13 4.10 26.60
CA GLU A 265 19.08 4.63 27.56
C GLU A 265 20.45 4.91 26.94
N ALA A 266 20.98 3.98 26.15
CA ALA A 266 22.25 4.16 25.44
C ALA A 266 22.19 5.33 24.44
N ALA A 267 21.08 5.44 23.70
CA ALA A 267 20.84 6.55 22.78
C ALA A 267 20.83 7.91 23.50
N ARG A 268 20.17 8.00 24.65
CA ARG A 268 20.13 9.23 25.46
C ARG A 268 21.52 9.66 25.94
N LYS A 269 22.34 8.71 26.40
CA LYS A 269 23.72 8.97 26.85
C LYS A 269 24.60 9.47 25.68
N ALA A 270 24.46 8.85 24.51
CA ALA A 270 25.20 9.23 23.32
C ALA A 270 24.77 10.61 22.77
N ALA A 271 23.47 10.91 22.76
CA ALA A 271 22.95 12.21 22.33
C ALA A 271 23.48 13.35 23.23
N ALA A 272 23.43 13.15 24.55
CA ALA A 272 23.98 14.11 25.50
C ALA A 272 25.49 14.34 25.31
N LEU A 273 26.25 13.32 24.88
CA LEU A 273 27.67 13.46 24.57
C LEU A 273 27.89 14.24 23.26
N ALA A 274 27.11 13.96 22.21
CA ALA A 274 27.19 14.67 20.94
C ALA A 274 26.88 16.17 21.09
N LEU A 275 25.89 16.53 21.92
CA LEU A 275 25.56 17.92 22.22
C LEU A 275 26.71 18.66 22.93
N ARG A 276 27.33 18.04 23.94
CA ARG A 276 28.49 18.65 24.61
C ARG A 276 29.66 18.89 23.65
N TRP A 277 29.89 17.96 22.72
CA TRP A 277 30.89 18.13 21.67
C TRP A 277 30.54 19.28 20.71
N ALA A 278 29.27 19.46 20.38
CA ALA A 278 28.82 20.59 19.57
C ALA A 278 29.09 21.93 20.28
N ASP A 279 28.72 22.03 21.56
CA ASP A 279 28.90 23.24 22.37
C ASP A 279 30.39 23.62 22.49
N GLU A 280 31.28 22.63 22.67
CA GLU A 280 32.73 22.85 22.71
C GLU A 280 33.28 23.40 21.38
N ASN A 281 32.71 22.98 20.25
CA ASN A 281 33.11 23.42 18.91
C ASN A 281 32.56 24.81 18.55
N GLU A 282 31.44 25.24 19.13
CA GLU A 282 30.86 26.58 18.92
C GLU A 282 31.54 27.66 19.79
N THR A 283 32.23 27.26 20.87
CA THR A 283 32.89 28.18 21.81
C THR A 283 34.37 28.45 21.44
N GLN A 284 34.88 27.87 20.35
CA GLN A 284 36.23 28.11 19.78
C GLN A 284 36.19 29.01 18.56
#